data_AF-A0A3N5HAW3-F1
#
_entry.id   AF-A0A3N5HAW3-F1
#
_cell.length_a   1.000
_cell.length_b   1.000
_cell.length_c   1.000
_cell.angle_alpha   90.00
_cell.angle_beta   90.00
_cell.angle_gamma   90.00
#
_symmetry.space_group_name_H-M   'P 1'
#
loop_
_entity.id
_entity.type
_entity.pdbx_description
1 polymer ?
#
loop_
_entity_poly.entity_id
_entity_poly.type
_entity_poly.pdbx_seq_one_letter_code
_entity_poly.pdbx_strand_id
1 'polypeptide(L)'
;MAFRWFRRRPAPAPDPIAAYDDLVSDLSAEAAELRRAAATLLTVRARLGRELAGIEQVGRTLRDRADRARAGADRRSADVLSTDVEREERRATALREELARTESDVEQLEEAARRVAGQVDQLRSERDLAAARFTAGTALASEALRSRADRVRRLVAVDAARDEVERAHALAEVWREDGEGSEDAKR
;
A
#
# COMPACT_ATOMS: atom_id res chain seq x y z
N MET A 1 -31.29 -8.16 -43.05
CA MET A 1 -30.50 -7.36 -42.10
C MET A 1 -30.08 -8.27 -40.94
N ALA A 2 -28.79 -8.51 -40.75
CA ALA A 2 -28.28 -9.34 -39.65
C ALA A 2 -27.19 -8.56 -38.90
N PHE A 3 -27.54 -7.96 -37.76
CA PHE A 3 -26.57 -7.29 -36.90
C PHE A 3 -25.95 -8.33 -35.95
N ARG A 4 -24.65 -8.62 -36.17
CA ARG A 4 -23.82 -9.45 -35.30
C ARG A 4 -23.60 -8.71 -33.98
N TRP A 5 -24.25 -9.19 -32.94
CA TRP A 5 -24.10 -8.75 -31.57
C TRP A 5 -22.82 -9.34 -30.97
N PHE A 6 -21.67 -8.74 -31.29
CA PHE A 6 -20.43 -9.03 -30.58
C PHE A 6 -20.45 -8.33 -29.23
N ARG A 7 -21.02 -8.99 -28.20
CA ARG A 7 -20.77 -8.58 -26.81
C ARG A 7 -19.29 -8.82 -26.52
N ARG A 8 -18.51 -7.73 -26.49
CA ARG A 8 -17.16 -7.71 -25.89
C ARG A 8 -17.28 -8.28 -24.47
N ARG A 9 -16.50 -9.31 -24.18
CA ARG A 9 -16.38 -9.89 -22.83
C ARG A 9 -15.85 -8.78 -21.91
N PRO A 10 -16.51 -8.45 -20.79
CA PRO A 10 -16.00 -7.44 -19.86
C PRO A 10 -14.60 -7.87 -19.39
N ALA A 11 -13.71 -6.89 -19.25
CA ALA A 11 -12.38 -7.13 -18.70
C ALA A 11 -12.49 -7.83 -17.34
N PRO A 12 -11.59 -8.76 -17.01
CA PRO A 12 -11.58 -9.37 -15.70
C PRO A 12 -11.48 -8.27 -14.64
N ALA A 13 -12.26 -8.39 -13.57
CA ALA A 13 -12.17 -7.46 -12.45
C ALA A 13 -10.72 -7.47 -11.91
N PRO A 14 -10.14 -6.31 -11.58
CA PRO A 14 -8.80 -6.24 -11.02
C PRO A 14 -8.74 -7.04 -9.72
N ASP A 15 -7.60 -7.72 -9.49
CA ASP A 15 -7.37 -8.47 -8.26
C ASP A 15 -7.32 -7.47 -7.08
N PRO A 16 -8.27 -7.56 -6.12
CA PRO A 16 -8.33 -6.63 -5.02
C PRO A 16 -7.11 -6.71 -4.11
N ILE A 17 -6.44 -7.87 -4.02
CA ILE A 17 -5.23 -8.02 -3.20
C ILE A 17 -4.05 -7.31 -3.87
N ALA A 18 -3.91 -7.46 -5.18
CA ALA A 18 -2.89 -6.75 -5.94
C ALA A 18 -3.05 -5.22 -5.81
N ALA A 19 -4.29 -4.70 -5.80
CA ALA A 19 -4.54 -3.27 -5.60
C ALA A 19 -4.09 -2.76 -4.21
N TYR A 20 -4.27 -3.57 -3.15
CA TYR A 20 -3.72 -3.25 -1.83
C TYR A 20 -2.19 -3.29 -1.81
N ASP A 21 -1.60 -4.32 -2.44
CA ASP A 21 -0.15 -4.48 -2.49
C ASP A 21 0.52 -3.31 -3.24
N ASP A 22 -0.07 -2.85 -4.35
CA ASP A 22 0.37 -1.66 -5.10
C ASP A 22 0.30 -0.39 -4.24
N LEU A 23 -0.85 -0.14 -3.59
CA LEU A 23 -1.03 1.05 -2.74
C LEU A 23 -0.09 1.05 -1.52
N VAL A 24 0.13 -0.11 -0.91
CA VAL A 24 1.09 -0.27 0.19
C VAL A 24 2.51 0.01 -0.28
N SER A 25 2.88 -0.43 -1.48
CA SER A 25 4.17 -0.15 -2.09
C SER A 25 4.38 1.34 -2.32
N ASP A 26 3.41 2.01 -2.94
CA ASP A 26 3.48 3.45 -3.25
C ASP A 26 3.62 4.30 -1.98
N LEU A 27 2.77 4.05 -0.98
CA LEU A 27 2.83 4.78 0.30
C LEU A 27 4.12 4.47 1.08
N SER A 28 4.65 3.24 0.97
CA SER A 28 5.95 2.91 1.58
C SER A 28 7.09 3.69 0.92
N ALA A 29 7.05 3.85 -0.41
CA ALA A 29 8.01 4.65 -1.14
C ALA A 29 7.90 6.14 -0.77
N GLU A 30 6.68 6.67 -0.66
CA GLU A 30 6.43 8.04 -0.21
C GLU A 30 6.98 8.29 1.20
N ALA A 31 6.69 7.40 2.16
CA ALA A 31 7.24 7.50 3.51
C ALA A 31 8.78 7.48 3.52
N ALA A 32 9.40 6.70 2.63
CA ALA A 32 10.86 6.67 2.49
C ALA A 32 11.40 7.99 1.91
N GLU A 33 10.74 8.58 0.91
CA GLU A 33 11.10 9.90 0.39
C GLU A 33 10.98 11.00 1.44
N LEU A 34 9.89 11.02 2.22
CA LEU A 34 9.72 11.99 3.30
C LEU A 34 10.85 11.90 4.34
N ARG A 35 11.27 10.68 4.72
CA ARG A 35 12.41 10.47 5.62
C ARG A 35 13.74 10.93 5.00
N ARG A 36 13.95 10.72 3.70
CA ARG A 36 15.15 11.20 2.99
C ARG A 36 15.20 12.73 2.94
N ALA A 37 14.07 13.37 2.69
CA ALA A 37 13.94 14.82 2.71
C ALA A 37 14.24 15.37 4.12
N ALA A 38 13.65 14.77 5.16
CA ALA A 38 13.93 15.14 6.55
C ALA A 38 15.42 14.98 6.91
N ALA A 39 16.07 13.88 6.51
CA ALA A 39 17.50 13.66 6.73
C ALA A 39 18.39 14.70 6.02
N THR A 40 17.98 15.15 4.84
CA THR A 40 18.66 16.23 4.11
C THR A 40 18.53 17.55 4.85
N LEU A 41 17.33 17.90 5.32
CA LEU A 41 17.12 19.11 6.13
C LEU A 41 17.85 19.05 7.48
N LEU A 42 17.97 17.89 8.12
CA LEU A 42 18.80 17.71 9.31
C LEU A 42 20.28 18.03 9.04
N THR A 43 20.77 17.73 7.85
CA THR A 43 22.13 18.09 7.41
C THR A 43 22.27 19.61 7.22
N VAL A 44 21.25 20.25 6.62
CA VAL A 44 21.17 21.72 6.49
C VAL A 44 21.13 22.38 7.87
N ARG A 45 20.29 21.90 8.79
CA ARG A 45 20.21 22.35 10.18
C ARG A 45 21.58 22.32 10.87
N ALA A 46 22.30 21.21 10.74
CA ALA A 46 23.63 21.07 11.34
C ALA A 46 24.64 22.07 10.74
N ARG A 47 24.55 22.35 9.43
CA ARG A 47 25.38 23.37 8.77
C ARG A 47 25.03 24.77 9.27
N LEU A 48 23.75 25.14 9.28
CA LEU A 48 23.27 26.44 9.75
C LEU A 48 23.67 26.69 11.21
N GLY A 49 23.53 25.68 12.08
CA GLY A 49 23.94 25.77 13.48
C GLY A 49 25.45 26.04 13.65
N ARG A 50 26.31 25.40 12.83
CA ARG A 50 27.75 25.68 12.83
C ARG A 50 28.07 27.09 12.33
N GLU A 51 27.38 27.55 11.29
CA GLU A 51 27.57 28.90 10.74
C GLU A 51 27.14 29.97 11.76
N LEU A 52 25.98 29.78 12.40
CA LEU A 52 25.49 30.65 13.46
C LEU A 52 26.48 30.74 14.63
N ALA A 53 26.98 29.60 15.12
CA ALA A 53 27.98 29.57 16.19
C ALA A 53 29.27 30.34 15.82
N GLY A 54 29.70 30.24 14.56
CA GLY A 54 30.84 30.99 14.03
C GLY A 54 30.60 32.51 14.04
N ILE A 55 29.44 32.95 13.53
CA ILE A 55 29.06 34.36 13.49
C ILE A 55 28.92 34.95 14.89
N GLU A 56 28.31 34.21 15.82
CA GLU A 56 28.19 34.65 17.21
C GLU A 56 29.57 34.81 17.87
N GLN A 57 30.52 33.92 17.57
CA GLN A 57 31.89 34.05 18.06
C GLN A 57 32.62 35.26 17.46
N VAL A 58 32.44 35.53 16.17
CA VAL A 58 32.97 36.74 15.52
C VAL A 58 32.35 38.00 16.13
N GLY A 59 31.03 38.02 16.30
CA GLY A 59 30.31 39.13 16.93
C GLY A 59 30.78 39.42 18.35
N ARG A 60 31.01 38.39 19.17
CA ARG A 60 31.63 38.55 20.51
C ARG A 60 33.02 39.20 20.41
N THR A 61 33.86 38.69 19.51
CA THR A 61 35.23 39.21 19.31
C THR A 61 35.22 40.67 18.86
N LEU A 62 34.31 41.05 17.96
CA LEU A 62 34.14 42.43 17.49
C LEU A 62 33.66 43.35 18.62
N ARG A 63 32.72 42.88 19.44
CA ARG A 63 32.21 43.64 20.60
C ARG A 63 33.31 43.90 21.63
N ASP A 64 34.10 42.89 21.98
CA ASP A 64 35.26 43.02 22.87
C ASP A 64 36.33 43.98 22.33
N ARG A 65 36.50 44.05 21.00
CA ARG A 65 37.41 45.00 20.35
C ARG A 65 36.83 46.41 20.36
N ALA A 66 35.53 46.56 20.12
CA ALA A 66 34.84 47.85 20.17
C ALA A 66 34.93 48.45 21.59
N ASP A 67 34.72 47.64 22.62
CA ASP A 67 34.81 48.07 24.02
C ASP A 67 36.23 48.52 24.38
N ARG A 68 37.26 47.79 23.91
CA ARG A 68 38.66 48.21 24.08
C ARG A 68 38.99 49.50 23.35
N ALA A 69 38.49 49.69 22.13
CA ALA A 69 38.68 50.94 21.37
C ALA A 69 38.01 52.13 22.08
N ARG A 70 36.81 51.95 22.62
CA ARG A 70 36.12 52.97 23.44
C ARG A 70 36.91 53.32 24.70
N ALA A 71 37.40 52.32 25.43
CA ALA A 71 38.22 52.53 26.63
C ALA A 71 39.54 53.25 26.31
N GLY A 72 40.13 52.99 25.14
CA GLY A 72 41.31 53.69 24.64
C GLY A 72 41.05 55.05 23.97
N ALA A 73 39.80 55.55 24.00
CA ALA A 73 39.37 56.78 23.34
C ALA A 73 39.57 56.84 21.81
N ASP A 74 39.76 55.69 21.14
CA ASP A 74 39.78 55.59 19.68
C ASP A 74 38.34 55.51 19.13
N ARG A 75 37.72 56.68 18.97
CA ARG A 75 36.34 56.79 18.51
C ARG A 75 36.11 56.22 17.11
N ARG A 76 37.06 56.44 16.19
CA ARG A 76 36.90 56.00 14.81
C ARG A 76 36.86 54.48 14.71
N SER A 77 37.79 53.80 15.39
CA SER A 77 37.79 52.34 15.42
C SER A 77 36.57 51.79 16.17
N ALA A 78 36.17 52.44 17.27
CA ALA A 78 34.96 52.06 18.01
C ALA A 78 33.70 52.12 17.14
N ASP A 79 33.53 53.17 16.32
CA ASP A 79 32.36 53.35 15.45
C ASP A 79 32.31 52.29 14.34
N VAL A 80 33.45 52.01 13.69
CA VAL A 80 33.55 50.97 12.65
C VAL A 80 33.24 49.59 13.25
N LEU A 81 33.85 49.25 14.38
CA LEU A 81 33.63 47.95 15.03
C LEU A 81 32.18 47.81 15.52
N SER A 82 31.54 48.89 15.97
CA SER A 82 30.12 48.87 16.35
C SER A 82 29.22 48.57 15.15
N THR A 83 29.52 49.19 14.00
CA THR A 83 28.81 48.92 12.74
C THR A 83 28.97 47.47 12.30
N ASP A 84 30.18 46.91 12.44
CA ASP A 84 30.44 45.51 12.12
C ASP A 84 29.71 44.55 13.08
N VAL A 85 29.63 44.89 14.37
CA VAL A 85 28.82 44.13 15.35
C VAL A 85 27.34 44.11 14.92
N GLU A 86 26.76 45.25 14.58
CA GLU A 86 25.37 45.34 14.12
C GLU A 86 25.13 44.55 12.82
N ARG A 87 26.13 44.48 11.94
CA ARG A 87 26.07 43.67 10.73
C ARG A 87 26.05 42.17 11.05
N GLU A 88 26.95 41.70 11.90
CA GLU A 88 26.99 40.30 12.31
C GLU A 88 25.76 39.90 13.14
N GLU A 89 25.23 40.80 13.97
CA GLU A 89 23.97 40.58 14.69
C GLU A 89 22.79 40.38 13.75
N ARG A 90 22.64 41.24 12.72
CA ARG A 90 21.60 41.08 11.69
C ARG A 90 21.71 39.75 10.96
N ARG A 91 22.95 39.34 10.62
CA ARG A 91 23.20 38.05 9.98
C ARG A 91 22.86 36.88 10.91
N ALA A 92 23.22 36.97 12.19
CA ALA A 92 22.88 35.96 13.18
C ALA A 92 21.36 35.83 13.36
N THR A 93 20.63 36.95 13.38
CA THR A 93 19.15 36.93 13.44
C THR A 93 18.54 36.24 12.22
N ALA A 94 18.99 36.57 11.01
CA ALA A 94 18.51 35.91 9.79
C ALA A 94 18.78 34.39 9.81
N LEU A 95 19.97 33.96 10.26
CA LEU A 95 20.30 32.55 10.40
C LEU A 95 19.48 31.83 11.46
N ARG A 96 19.16 32.49 12.58
CA ARG A 96 18.27 31.91 13.61
C ARG A 96 16.87 31.68 13.07
N GLU A 97 16.34 32.63 12.29
CA GLU A 97 15.04 32.47 11.63
C GLU A 97 15.06 31.33 10.60
N GLU A 98 16.12 31.23 9.80
CA GLU A 98 16.27 30.15 8.83
C GLU A 98 16.43 28.78 9.51
N LEU A 99 17.19 28.72 10.60
CA LEU A 99 17.34 27.52 11.42
C LEU A 99 16.00 27.09 12.01
N ALA A 100 15.23 28.02 12.59
CA ALA A 100 13.92 27.73 13.16
C ALA A 100 12.91 27.25 12.10
N ARG A 101 12.93 27.84 10.89
CA ARG A 101 12.13 27.34 9.75
C ARG A 101 12.54 25.92 9.38
N THR A 102 13.84 25.67 9.24
CA THR A 102 14.37 24.33 8.91
C THR A 102 13.98 23.29 9.96
N GLU A 103 14.01 23.65 11.25
CA GLU A 103 13.59 22.78 12.34
C GLU A 103 12.09 22.44 12.24
N SER A 104 11.24 23.43 11.99
CA SER A 104 9.81 23.20 11.78
C SER A 104 9.53 22.32 10.56
N ASP A 105 10.25 22.53 9.45
CA ASP A 105 10.08 21.73 8.24
C ASP A 105 10.50 20.27 8.47
N VAL A 106 11.57 20.02 9.23
CA VAL A 106 11.97 18.66 9.64
C VAL A 106 10.86 17.99 10.44
N GLU A 107 10.31 18.67 11.45
CA GLU A 107 9.25 18.12 12.29
C GLU A 107 8.01 17.76 11.47
N GLN A 108 7.61 18.64 10.54
CA GLN A 108 6.47 18.39 9.64
C GLN A 108 6.70 17.18 8.73
N LEU A 109 7.91 17.03 8.16
CA LEU A 109 8.25 15.88 7.32
C LEU A 109 8.28 14.57 8.13
N GLU A 110 8.81 14.59 9.35
CA GLU A 110 8.83 13.43 10.23
C GLU A 110 7.43 13.03 10.71
N GLU A 111 6.56 14.00 10.99
CA GLU A 111 5.15 13.73 11.27
C GLU A 111 4.41 13.17 10.06
N ALA A 112 4.60 13.75 8.87
CA ALA A 112 4.04 13.23 7.63
C ALA A 112 4.50 11.78 7.37
N ALA A 113 5.80 11.50 7.50
CA ALA A 113 6.35 10.15 7.33
C ALA A 113 5.76 9.14 8.34
N ARG A 114 5.51 9.56 9.58
CA ARG A 114 4.85 8.73 10.61
C ARG A 114 3.38 8.45 10.27
N ARG A 115 2.65 9.46 9.79
CA ARG A 115 1.26 9.30 9.36
C ARG A 115 1.12 8.32 8.20
N VAL A 116 1.95 8.46 7.17
CA VAL A 116 1.96 7.55 6.01
C VAL A 116 2.34 6.13 6.43
N ALA A 117 3.34 5.97 7.31
CA ALA A 117 3.69 4.65 7.85
C ALA A 117 2.52 4.01 8.62
N GLY A 118 1.78 4.77 9.43
CA GLY A 118 0.59 4.29 10.11
C GLY A 118 -0.52 3.85 9.14
N GLN A 119 -0.71 4.57 8.04
CA GLN A 119 -1.65 4.17 6.98
C GLN A 119 -1.22 2.88 6.29
N VAL A 120 0.08 2.70 6.03
CA VAL A 120 0.62 1.44 5.48
C VAL A 120 0.32 0.26 6.39
N ASP A 121 0.50 0.40 7.71
CA ASP A 121 0.23 -0.67 8.66
C ASP A 121 -1.27 -1.01 8.75
N GLN A 122 -2.14 0.01 8.66
CA GLN A 122 -3.58 -0.18 8.56
C GLN A 122 -3.97 -0.93 7.28
N LEU A 123 -3.46 -0.50 6.13
CA LEU A 123 -3.73 -1.13 4.83
C LEU A 123 -3.24 -2.57 4.76
N ARG A 124 -2.09 -2.88 5.36
CA ARG A 124 -1.61 -4.28 5.48
C ARG A 124 -2.58 -5.14 6.27
N SER A 125 -3.09 -4.62 7.38
CA SER A 125 -4.07 -5.32 8.22
C SER A 125 -5.39 -5.55 7.46
N GLU A 126 -5.86 -4.54 6.72
CA GLU A 126 -7.04 -4.65 5.86
C GLU A 126 -6.84 -5.64 4.72
N ARG A 127 -5.67 -5.62 4.09
CA ARG A 127 -5.26 -6.54 3.03
C ARG A 127 -5.27 -7.98 3.53
N ASP A 128 -4.72 -8.25 4.71
CA ASP A 128 -4.70 -9.60 5.30
C ASP A 128 -6.13 -10.09 5.62
N LEU A 129 -6.97 -9.20 6.13
CA LEU A 129 -8.39 -9.50 6.35
C LEU A 129 -9.13 -9.76 5.02
N ALA A 130 -8.85 -8.98 3.97
CA ALA A 130 -9.41 -9.18 2.64
C ALA A 130 -8.95 -10.51 2.04
N ALA A 131 -7.67 -10.86 2.16
CA ALA A 131 -7.11 -12.12 1.69
C ALA A 131 -7.74 -13.33 2.41
N ALA A 132 -7.95 -13.24 3.72
CA ALA A 132 -8.64 -14.27 4.49
C ALA A 132 -10.09 -14.47 4.02
N ARG A 133 -10.83 -13.37 3.80
CA ARG A 133 -12.21 -13.41 3.28
C ARG A 133 -12.28 -13.97 1.87
N PHE A 134 -11.36 -13.57 1.00
CA PHE A 134 -11.28 -14.06 -0.38
C PHE A 134 -11.02 -15.57 -0.41
N THR A 135 -10.09 -16.05 0.42
CA THR A 135 -9.78 -17.49 0.56
C THR A 135 -10.99 -18.28 1.10
N ALA A 136 -11.67 -17.77 2.12
CA ALA A 136 -12.88 -18.42 2.64
C ALA A 136 -14.01 -18.47 1.60
N GLY A 137 -14.25 -17.38 0.86
CA GLY A 137 -15.26 -17.33 -0.19
C GLY A 137 -15.00 -18.32 -1.33
N THR A 138 -13.74 -18.44 -1.76
CA THR A 138 -13.34 -19.40 -2.81
C THR A 138 -13.45 -20.85 -2.35
N ALA A 139 -13.14 -21.15 -1.09
CA ALA A 139 -13.33 -22.47 -0.49
C ALA A 139 -14.82 -22.87 -0.47
N LEU A 140 -15.70 -21.98 -0.01
CA LEU A 140 -17.16 -22.21 0.02
C LEU A 140 -17.73 -22.41 -1.39
N ALA A 141 -17.31 -21.59 -2.36
CA ALA A 141 -17.73 -21.75 -3.74
C ALA A 141 -17.28 -23.09 -4.33
N SER A 142 -16.05 -23.52 -4.03
CA SER A 142 -15.51 -24.81 -4.47
C SER A 142 -16.27 -25.99 -3.85
N GLU A 143 -16.62 -25.92 -2.57
CA GLU A 143 -17.42 -26.93 -1.89
C GLU A 143 -18.83 -27.04 -2.48
N ALA A 144 -19.49 -25.90 -2.74
CA ALA A 144 -20.79 -25.88 -3.40
C ALA A 144 -20.75 -26.49 -4.80
N LEU A 145 -19.69 -26.23 -5.57
CA LEU A 145 -19.47 -26.84 -6.89
C LEU A 145 -19.27 -28.35 -6.80
N ARG A 146 -18.47 -28.84 -5.83
CA ARG A 146 -18.29 -30.29 -5.59
C ARG A 146 -19.60 -30.96 -5.22
N SER A 147 -20.35 -30.38 -4.27
CA SER A 147 -21.66 -30.89 -3.86
C SER A 147 -22.65 -30.98 -5.02
N ARG A 148 -22.68 -29.95 -5.89
CA ARG A 148 -23.48 -29.98 -7.13
C ARG A 148 -23.03 -31.06 -8.10
N ALA A 149 -21.72 -31.21 -8.31
CA ALA A 149 -21.17 -32.27 -9.16
C ALA A 149 -21.52 -33.67 -8.63
N ASP A 150 -21.42 -33.89 -7.32
CA ASP A 150 -21.80 -35.16 -6.69
C ASP A 150 -23.30 -35.45 -6.83
N ARG A 151 -24.15 -34.43 -6.72
CA ARG A 151 -25.59 -34.58 -6.98
C ARG A 151 -25.84 -35.02 -8.43
N VAL A 152 -25.16 -34.42 -9.40
CA VAL A 152 -25.28 -34.80 -10.82
C VAL A 152 -24.79 -36.25 -11.04
N ARG A 153 -23.64 -36.63 -10.47
CA ARG A 153 -23.14 -38.02 -10.55
C ARG A 153 -24.15 -39.04 -10.01
N ARG A 154 -24.79 -38.75 -8.88
CA ARG A 154 -25.83 -39.63 -8.31
C ARG A 154 -27.04 -39.76 -9.23
N LEU A 155 -27.50 -38.67 -9.84
CA LEU A 155 -28.62 -38.71 -10.78
C LEU A 155 -28.30 -39.59 -12.00
N VAL A 156 -27.11 -39.41 -12.59
CA VAL A 156 -26.65 -40.25 -13.71
C VAL A 156 -26.57 -41.73 -13.32
N ALA A 157 -26.10 -42.04 -12.11
CA ALA A 157 -26.07 -43.42 -11.62
C ALA A 157 -27.46 -44.04 -11.44
N VAL A 158 -28.44 -43.24 -10.98
CA VAL A 158 -29.84 -43.67 -10.87
C VAL A 158 -30.45 -43.94 -12.25
N ASP A 159 -30.20 -43.07 -13.22
CA ASP A 159 -30.71 -43.25 -14.59
C ASP A 159 -30.10 -44.50 -15.23
N ALA A 160 -28.78 -44.71 -15.11
CA ALA A 160 -28.14 -45.94 -15.59
C ALA A 160 -28.70 -47.21 -14.93
N ALA A 161 -29.06 -47.15 -13.64
CA ALA A 161 -29.70 -48.26 -12.95
C ALA A 161 -31.12 -48.54 -13.47
N ARG A 162 -31.89 -47.49 -13.82
CA ARG A 162 -33.20 -47.65 -14.47
C ARG A 162 -33.08 -48.30 -15.83
N ASP A 163 -32.13 -47.86 -16.65
CA ASP A 163 -31.89 -48.44 -17.98
C ASP A 163 -31.51 -49.93 -17.90
N GLU A 164 -30.79 -50.35 -16.86
CA GLU A 164 -30.49 -51.77 -16.62
C GLU A 164 -31.74 -52.57 -16.23
N VAL A 165 -32.59 -52.00 -15.37
CA VAL A 165 -33.86 -52.63 -14.97
C VAL A 165 -34.81 -52.76 -16.18
N GLU A 166 -34.93 -51.72 -17.00
CA GLU A 166 -35.74 -51.75 -18.23
C GLU A 166 -35.21 -52.79 -19.22
N ARG A 167 -33.88 -52.90 -19.39
CA ARG A 167 -33.25 -53.95 -20.20
C ARG A 167 -33.55 -55.35 -19.67
N ALA A 168 -33.48 -55.56 -18.35
CA ALA A 168 -33.80 -56.83 -17.74
C ALA A 168 -35.29 -57.21 -17.93
N HIS A 169 -36.20 -56.23 -17.83
CA HIS A 169 -37.62 -56.43 -18.11
C HIS A 169 -37.87 -56.77 -19.58
N ALA A 170 -37.30 -56.01 -20.52
CA ALA A 170 -37.41 -56.27 -21.95
C ALA A 170 -36.88 -57.67 -22.31
N LEU A 171 -35.74 -58.07 -21.74
CA LEU A 171 -35.20 -59.41 -21.92
C LEU A 171 -36.18 -60.47 -21.39
N ALA A 172 -36.75 -60.27 -20.19
CA ALA A 172 -37.70 -61.21 -19.61
C ALA A 172 -39.02 -61.32 -20.39
N GLU A 173 -39.45 -60.27 -21.10
CA GLU A 173 -40.60 -60.31 -22.00
C GLU A 173 -40.30 -61.16 -23.24
N VAL A 174 -39.14 -60.97 -23.89
CA VAL A 174 -38.71 -61.79 -25.03
C VAL A 174 -38.69 -63.28 -24.68
N TRP A 175 -38.12 -63.64 -23.51
CA TRP A 175 -38.12 -65.04 -23.06
C TRP A 175 -39.51 -65.60 -22.75
N ARG A 176 -40.48 -64.75 -22.38
CA ARG A 176 -41.87 -65.15 -22.14
C ARG A 176 -42.59 -65.43 -23.46
N GLU A 177 -42.40 -64.57 -24.45
CA GLU A 177 -42.92 -64.74 -25.81
C GLU A 177 -42.35 -66.00 -26.49
N ASP A 178 -41.04 -66.26 -26.33
CA ASP A 178 -40.39 -67.48 -26.85
C ASP A 178 -40.88 -68.76 -26.15
N GLY A 179 -41.23 -68.68 -24.86
CA GLY A 179 -41.79 -69.78 -24.09
C GLY A 179 -43.22 -70.16 -24.50
N GLU A 180 -44.07 -69.14 -24.69
CA GLU A 180 -45.46 -69.30 -25.16
C GLU A 180 -45.51 -69.78 -26.62
N GLY A 181 -44.62 -69.27 -27.49
CA GLY A 181 -44.47 -69.76 -28.87
C GLY A 181 -43.96 -71.21 -28.99
N SER A 182 -43.31 -71.74 -27.95
CA SER A 182 -42.85 -73.13 -27.91
C SER A 182 -43.95 -74.13 -27.48
N GLU A 183 -44.99 -73.67 -26.76
CA GLU A 183 -46.15 -74.49 -26.40
C GLU A 183 -47.18 -74.58 -27.53
N ASP A 184 -47.33 -73.52 -28.34
CA ASP A 184 -48.20 -73.54 -29.52
C ASP A 184 -47.62 -74.39 -30.68
N ALA A 185 -46.31 -74.66 -30.68
CA ALA A 185 -45.68 -75.57 -31.64
C ALA A 185 -45.85 -77.07 -31.30
N LYS A 186 -46.53 -77.41 -30.19
CA LYS A 186 -46.80 -78.79 -29.74
C LYS A 186 -48.29 -79.17 -29.70
N ARG A 187 -49.19 -78.34 -30.22
CA ARG A 187 -50.61 -78.69 -30.42
C ARG A 187 -50.91 -79.08 -31.87
#